data_AF-A0AAD6MBX2-F1
#
_entry.id   AF-A0AAD6MBX2-F1
#
_cell.length_a   1.000
_cell.length_b   1.000
_cell.length_c   1.000
_cell.angle_alpha   90.00
_cell.angle_beta   90.00
_cell.angle_gamma   90.00
#
_symmetry.space_group_name_H-M   'P 1'
#
loop_
_entity.id
_entity.type
_entity.pdbx_description
1 polymer ?
#
loop_
_entity_poly.entity_id
_entity_poly.type
_entity_poly.pdbx_seq_one_letter_code
_entity_poly.pdbx_strand_id
1 'polypeptide(L)'
;MKLTFPKSTIQSHYAAHKIQPLHPVTISKPFNKPRPPPRGVRMDTDSSTAASAGVHHHKKDKILVIMGATGCGKTKVSIDLATRLHSEIINSDKMQVYKGLDIITNKIPIQDRLGVPHHLLGEFDPDDGELTLSEFRLAGGLAISGIVSRKRLPIVVGGSNSLVHALVVDRFNPELNVFDGSNPVSTQLRYNCCFLWVDVSLPVLCDYLCMRVDEMLDSGMFDELSEYYGSIDSASQTVLRKAIGVPEFDRYFKKYPPGSGCGRGIGGEWDQVRRGIYEDCVREIKENTCQLAKRQIGKILRLKGAGWDLQRVDATESFREVMMVRTSDEDDHKKNTKKRKKNKRWVEVWGRDVLEPSMKIVKRFLDEE
;
A
#
# COMPACT_ATOMS: atom_id res chain seq x y z
N MET A 1 -14.28 -35.79 8.29
CA MET A 1 -14.10 -34.84 9.41
C MET A 1 -15.13 -33.73 9.25
N LYS A 2 -16.10 -33.64 10.17
CA LYS A 2 -17.13 -32.59 10.17
C LYS A 2 -16.50 -31.31 10.71
N LEU A 3 -16.32 -30.29 9.86
CA LEU A 3 -16.00 -28.94 10.29
C LEU A 3 -17.32 -28.22 10.62
N THR A 4 -17.54 -27.93 11.89
CA THR A 4 -18.61 -27.06 12.38
C THR A 4 -18.25 -25.60 12.11
N PHE A 5 -19.09 -24.90 11.35
CA PHE A 5 -18.96 -23.46 11.09
C PHE A 5 -19.87 -22.63 12.02
N PRO A 6 -19.48 -21.40 12.35
CA PRO A 6 -20.07 -20.65 13.44
C PRO A 6 -21.48 -20.16 13.10
N LYS A 7 -22.40 -20.35 14.06
CA LYS A 7 -23.72 -19.73 14.06
C LYS A 7 -23.56 -18.23 14.28
N SER A 8 -24.07 -17.44 13.35
CA SER A 8 -24.33 -16.01 13.54
C SER A 8 -25.27 -15.81 14.73
N THR A 9 -24.85 -15.04 15.73
CA THR A 9 -25.76 -14.34 16.64
C THR A 9 -25.20 -12.95 16.86
N ILE A 10 -25.65 -12.03 16.02
CA ILE A 10 -25.53 -10.59 16.23
C ILE A 10 -26.55 -10.25 17.33
N GLN A 11 -26.06 -9.87 18.51
CA GLN A 11 -26.83 -9.07 19.44
C GLN A 11 -26.16 -7.70 19.53
N SER A 12 -26.86 -6.70 18.99
CA SER A 12 -26.46 -5.31 18.98
C SER A 12 -26.45 -4.75 20.40
N HIS A 13 -25.33 -4.18 20.83
CA HIS A 13 -25.33 -3.16 21.89
C HIS A 13 -24.60 -1.92 21.35
N TYR A 14 -25.36 -1.10 20.63
CA TYR A 14 -25.02 0.29 20.38
C TYR A 14 -25.29 1.09 21.66
N ALA A 15 -24.24 1.60 22.29
CA ALA A 15 -24.34 2.70 23.24
C ALA A 15 -23.88 3.98 22.52
N ALA A 16 -24.86 4.82 22.19
CA ALA A 16 -24.66 6.11 21.56
C ALA A 16 -24.13 7.13 22.59
N HIS A 17 -22.88 7.56 22.45
CA HIS A 17 -22.45 8.83 23.03
C HIS A 17 -22.27 9.87 21.92
N LYS A 18 -23.18 10.84 21.92
CA LYS A 18 -23.17 12.05 21.10
C LYS A 18 -21.86 12.82 21.32
N ILE A 19 -21.08 13.01 20.26
CA ILE A 19 -20.06 14.05 20.17
C ILE A 19 -20.48 14.99 19.04
N GLN A 20 -20.49 16.28 19.32
CA GLN A 20 -20.96 17.35 18.44
C GLN A 20 -20.10 17.45 17.15
N PRO A 21 -20.71 17.77 15.99
CA PRO A 21 -19.97 17.88 14.73
C PRO A 21 -19.19 19.21 14.66
N LEU A 22 -17.90 19.11 14.39
CA LEU A 22 -17.08 20.25 13.95
C LEU A 22 -17.34 20.50 12.45
N HIS A 23 -17.50 21.78 12.11
CA HIS A 23 -17.90 22.26 10.79
C HIS A 23 -16.99 21.77 9.63
N PRO A 24 -17.56 21.41 8.46
CA PRO A 24 -16.78 21.06 7.28
C PRO A 24 -16.16 22.32 6.65
N VAL A 25 -14.84 22.31 6.45
CA VAL A 25 -14.16 23.28 5.57
C VAL A 25 -14.46 22.88 4.12
N THR A 26 -15.32 23.63 3.47
CA THR A 26 -15.66 23.48 2.06
C THR A 26 -14.50 23.98 1.18
N ILE A 27 -13.78 23.10 0.51
CA ILE A 27 -12.91 23.48 -0.62
C ILE A 27 -13.78 23.47 -1.88
N SER A 28 -14.37 24.61 -2.20
CA SER A 28 -15.06 24.84 -3.47
C SER A 28 -14.14 25.57 -4.45
N LYS A 29 -13.70 24.90 -5.51
CA LYS A 29 -13.82 25.30 -6.94
C LYS A 29 -12.77 24.61 -7.84
N PRO A 30 -13.13 24.32 -9.12
CA PRO A 30 -12.37 23.45 -10.02
C PRO A 30 -11.17 24.15 -10.68
N PHE A 31 -10.21 23.33 -11.09
CA PHE A 31 -9.02 23.69 -11.88
C PHE A 31 -9.38 24.49 -13.15
N ASN A 32 -8.94 25.75 -13.23
CA ASN A 32 -8.95 26.53 -14.47
C ASN A 32 -7.56 26.50 -15.12
N LYS A 33 -7.50 26.16 -16.41
CA LYS A 33 -6.27 26.13 -17.23
C LYS A 33 -5.58 27.52 -17.26
N PRO A 34 -4.22 27.60 -17.29
CA PRO A 34 -3.53 28.88 -17.40
C PRO A 34 -3.74 29.53 -18.77
N ARG A 35 -4.00 30.84 -18.79
CA ARG A 35 -3.97 31.66 -20.03
C ARG A 35 -2.51 31.91 -20.47
N PRO A 36 -2.24 32.02 -21.78
CA PRO A 36 -0.90 32.34 -22.28
C PRO A 36 -0.55 33.82 -22.01
N PRO A 37 0.76 34.16 -21.91
CA PRO A 37 1.19 35.53 -21.63
C PRO A 37 1.04 36.43 -22.88
N PRO A 38 0.86 37.75 -22.68
CA PRO A 38 0.73 38.70 -23.79
C PRO A 38 2.07 38.95 -24.49
N ARG A 39 2.02 39.17 -25.81
CA ARG A 39 3.15 39.50 -26.67
C ARG A 39 3.56 40.97 -26.52
N GLY A 40 4.84 41.18 -26.18
CA GLY A 40 5.70 42.28 -26.66
C GLY A 40 5.69 43.58 -25.86
N VAL A 41 6.87 44.02 -25.38
CA VAL A 41 7.52 45.34 -25.65
C VAL A 41 9.04 45.17 -25.44
N ARG A 42 9.79 46.01 -26.16
CA ARG A 42 11.22 46.05 -26.54
C ARG A 42 12.26 46.19 -25.40
N MET A 43 13.49 45.84 -25.82
CA MET A 43 14.82 46.06 -25.22
C MET A 43 15.03 47.47 -24.65
N ASP A 44 15.80 47.54 -23.56
CA ASP A 44 16.92 48.48 -23.42
C ASP A 44 18.11 47.74 -22.79
N THR A 45 19.27 47.92 -23.42
CA THR A 45 20.59 47.47 -22.98
C THR A 45 21.12 48.40 -21.91
N ASP A 46 21.64 47.87 -20.81
CA ASP A 46 22.78 48.49 -20.13
C ASP A 46 23.58 47.51 -19.29
N SER A 47 24.88 47.77 -19.28
CA SER A 47 25.98 46.92 -18.84
C SER A 47 26.26 46.96 -17.34
N SER A 48 26.84 45.84 -16.87
CA SER A 48 27.71 45.70 -15.70
C SER A 48 27.10 45.87 -14.30
N THR A 49 26.93 44.75 -13.62
CA THR A 49 27.51 44.55 -12.28
C THR A 49 27.54 43.06 -11.98
N ALA A 50 28.72 42.57 -11.61
CA ALA A 50 28.95 41.21 -11.19
C ALA A 50 28.18 40.92 -9.89
N ALA A 51 27.23 40.00 -9.95
CA ALA A 51 26.83 39.22 -8.81
C ALA A 51 27.23 37.78 -9.12
N SER A 52 28.32 37.33 -8.50
CA SER A 52 28.61 35.91 -8.32
C SER A 52 27.37 35.30 -7.66
N ALA A 53 26.50 34.71 -8.48
CA ALA A 53 25.44 33.85 -8.00
C ALA A 53 26.16 32.64 -7.41
N GLY A 54 26.47 32.72 -6.12
CA GLY A 54 26.91 31.58 -5.35
C GLY A 54 25.93 30.47 -5.65
N VAL A 55 26.43 29.39 -6.26
CA VAL A 55 25.67 28.16 -6.44
C VAL A 55 25.41 27.66 -5.03
N HIS A 56 24.31 28.11 -4.43
CA HIS A 56 23.75 27.44 -3.27
C HIS A 56 23.47 26.02 -3.76
N HIS A 57 24.32 25.09 -3.38
CA HIS A 57 23.99 23.67 -3.42
C HIS A 57 22.76 23.52 -2.53
N HIS A 58 21.57 23.59 -3.12
CA HIS A 58 20.34 23.29 -2.41
C HIS A 58 20.46 21.83 -1.98
N LYS A 59 20.76 21.61 -0.69
CA LYS A 59 20.81 20.30 -0.07
C LYS A 59 19.48 19.62 -0.35
N LYS A 60 19.52 18.46 -1.02
CA LYS A 60 18.32 17.71 -1.37
C LYS A 60 17.58 17.31 -0.09
N ASP A 61 16.26 17.41 -0.10
CA ASP A 61 15.43 16.98 1.02
C ASP A 61 15.66 15.49 1.31
N LYS A 62 15.71 15.14 2.60
CA LYS A 62 15.83 13.75 3.06
C LYS A 62 14.47 13.06 3.02
N ILE A 63 14.41 11.90 2.41
CA ILE A 63 13.23 11.03 2.41
C ILE A 63 13.61 9.60 2.77
N LEU A 64 12.71 8.92 3.49
CA LEU A 64 12.81 7.48 3.72
C LEU A 64 11.89 6.76 2.74
N VAL A 65 12.39 5.73 2.07
CA VAL A 65 11.63 4.90 1.14
C VAL A 65 11.63 3.47 1.66
N ILE A 66 10.47 2.95 2.03
CA ILE A 66 10.29 1.58 2.52
C ILE A 66 9.77 0.70 1.40
N MET A 67 10.64 -0.19 0.93
CA MET A 67 10.42 -1.09 -0.20
C MET A 67 10.28 -2.54 0.27
N GLY A 68 9.69 -3.38 -0.58
CA GLY A 68 9.46 -4.79 -0.28
C GLY A 68 8.22 -5.35 -0.97
N ALA A 69 8.14 -6.67 -1.06
CA ALA A 69 7.01 -7.37 -1.66
C ALA A 69 5.70 -7.15 -0.88
N THR A 70 4.55 -7.38 -1.52
CA THR A 70 3.25 -7.41 -0.84
C THR A 70 3.29 -8.38 0.33
N GLY A 71 2.66 -8.02 1.45
CA GLY A 71 2.64 -8.84 2.67
C GLY A 71 3.93 -8.85 3.51
N CYS A 72 5.07 -8.27 3.08
CA CYS A 72 6.31 -8.36 3.86
C CYS A 72 6.40 -7.45 5.11
N GLY A 73 5.32 -6.75 5.48
CA GLY A 73 5.29 -5.94 6.71
C GLY A 73 5.72 -4.47 6.56
N LYS A 74 5.84 -3.94 5.34
CA LYS A 74 6.17 -2.51 5.07
C LYS A 74 5.31 -1.54 5.88
N THR A 75 4.01 -1.75 5.89
CA THR A 75 3.06 -0.93 6.63
C THR A 75 3.35 -0.95 8.13
N LYS A 76 3.59 -2.13 8.72
CA LYS A 76 3.92 -2.27 10.14
C LYS A 76 5.19 -1.50 10.51
N VAL A 77 6.27 -1.67 9.76
CA VAL A 77 7.53 -0.96 10.05
C VAL A 77 7.37 0.54 9.81
N SER A 78 6.59 0.96 8.82
CA SER A 78 6.35 2.40 8.58
C SER A 78 5.66 3.09 9.74
N ILE A 79 4.64 2.46 10.34
CA ILE A 79 3.95 2.99 11.52
C ILE A 79 4.88 2.95 12.74
N ASP A 80 5.64 1.86 12.92
CA ASP A 80 6.59 1.76 14.02
C ASP A 80 7.67 2.85 13.95
N LEU A 81 8.19 3.15 12.76
CA LEU A 81 9.13 4.24 12.55
C LEU A 81 8.45 5.59 12.73
N ALA A 82 7.25 5.79 12.19
CA ALA A 82 6.58 7.09 12.18
C ALA A 82 6.12 7.57 13.55
N THR A 83 5.69 6.64 14.40
CA THR A 83 5.38 6.91 15.81
C THR A 83 6.62 7.32 16.62
N ARG A 84 7.83 7.07 16.11
CA ARG A 84 9.11 7.38 16.78
C ARG A 84 9.89 8.53 16.14
N LEU A 85 9.57 8.94 14.91
CA LEU A 85 10.42 9.80 14.08
C LEU A 85 9.77 11.11 13.59
N HIS A 86 8.71 11.61 14.23
CA HIS A 86 8.01 12.85 13.80
C HIS A 86 7.80 12.90 12.27
N SER A 87 7.17 11.87 11.72
CA SER A 87 7.10 11.67 10.27
C SER A 87 5.67 11.50 9.78
N GLU A 88 5.50 11.54 8.46
CA GLU A 88 4.22 11.31 7.77
C GLU A 88 4.44 10.32 6.63
N ILE A 89 3.41 9.53 6.32
CA ILE A 89 3.51 8.43 5.36
C ILE A 89 2.89 8.85 4.02
N ILE A 90 3.59 8.55 2.92
CA ILE A 90 3.08 8.70 1.55
C ILE A 90 2.91 7.29 0.98
N ASN A 91 1.69 6.92 0.61
CA ASN A 91 1.44 5.65 -0.04
C ASN A 91 2.02 5.63 -1.47
N SER A 92 2.69 4.54 -1.82
CA SER A 92 3.18 4.25 -3.16
C SER A 92 2.75 2.86 -3.65
N ASP A 93 1.57 2.41 -3.25
CA ASP A 93 0.87 1.28 -3.86
C ASP A 93 -0.24 1.79 -4.80
N LYS A 94 -0.13 1.40 -6.08
CA LYS A 94 -0.99 1.89 -7.16
C LYS A 94 -2.46 1.56 -6.99
N MET A 95 -2.83 0.51 -6.25
CA MET A 95 -4.24 0.19 -6.02
C MET A 95 -4.77 0.88 -4.76
N GLN A 96 -3.89 1.17 -3.79
CA GLN A 96 -4.28 1.82 -2.56
C GLN A 96 -4.49 3.34 -2.70
N VAL A 97 -4.10 3.96 -3.81
CA VAL A 97 -4.36 5.38 -4.06
C VAL A 97 -5.85 5.68 -4.24
N TYR A 98 -6.64 4.71 -4.71
CA TYR A 98 -8.06 4.88 -5.00
C TYR A 98 -8.97 4.63 -3.79
N LYS A 99 -10.08 5.34 -3.73
CA LYS A 99 -11.17 5.12 -2.77
C LYS A 99 -11.83 3.74 -2.98
N GLY A 100 -12.32 3.14 -1.90
CA GLY A 100 -13.04 1.86 -1.93
C GLY A 100 -12.13 0.64 -2.07
N LEU A 101 -12.75 -0.54 -1.99
CA LEU A 101 -12.08 -1.84 -1.97
C LEU A 101 -10.96 -1.94 -0.92
N ASP A 102 -11.20 -1.45 0.29
CA ASP A 102 -10.18 -1.30 1.34
C ASP A 102 -9.65 -2.67 1.81
N ILE A 103 -10.51 -3.69 1.85
CA ILE A 103 -10.11 -5.06 2.23
C ILE A 103 -9.26 -5.66 1.12
N ILE A 104 -9.76 -5.72 -0.12
CA ILE A 104 -9.05 -6.30 -1.28
C ILE A 104 -7.71 -5.62 -1.52
N THR A 105 -7.68 -4.29 -1.47
CA THR A 105 -6.44 -3.52 -1.66
C THR A 105 -5.56 -3.49 -0.41
N ASN A 106 -6.01 -4.10 0.69
CA ASN A 106 -5.29 -4.24 1.95
C ASN A 106 -4.81 -2.88 2.48
N LYS A 107 -5.69 -1.87 2.48
CA LYS A 107 -5.39 -0.58 3.09
C LYS A 107 -5.33 -0.73 4.60
N ILE A 108 -4.44 0.03 5.24
CA ILE A 108 -4.36 0.05 6.69
C ILE A 108 -5.62 0.73 7.27
N PRO A 109 -6.36 0.06 8.19
CA PRO A 109 -7.49 0.66 8.88
C PRO A 109 -7.07 1.90 9.66
N ILE A 110 -7.96 2.89 9.79
CA ILE A 110 -7.64 4.17 10.44
C ILE A 110 -7.13 3.99 11.87
N GLN A 111 -7.73 3.06 12.63
CA GLN A 111 -7.34 2.74 14.00
C GLN A 111 -5.88 2.22 14.12
N ASP A 112 -5.40 1.49 13.10
CA ASP A 112 -4.06 0.91 13.10
C ASP A 112 -3.00 1.91 12.62
N ARG A 113 -3.42 3.10 12.14
CA ARG A 113 -2.50 4.19 11.76
C ARG A 113 -1.91 4.90 12.97
N LEU A 114 -2.44 4.70 14.18
CA LEU A 114 -1.96 5.30 15.42
C LEU A 114 -1.81 6.83 15.35
N GLY A 115 -2.71 7.50 14.62
CA GLY A 115 -2.69 8.96 14.42
C GLY A 115 -1.63 9.46 13.43
N VAL A 116 -0.84 8.58 12.80
CA VAL A 116 0.15 8.95 11.78
C VAL A 116 -0.57 9.45 10.51
N PRO A 117 -0.31 10.68 10.03
CA PRO A 117 -0.88 11.16 8.78
C PRO A 117 -0.45 10.32 7.58
N HIS A 118 -1.41 10.00 6.71
CA HIS A 118 -1.19 9.29 5.46
C HIS A 118 -1.62 10.17 4.29
N HIS A 119 -0.79 10.21 3.25
CA HIS A 119 -1.02 10.90 1.99
C HIS A 119 -1.12 9.89 0.85
N LEU A 120 -1.91 10.21 -0.17
CA LEU A 120 -2.15 9.39 -1.37
C LEU A 120 -2.69 7.99 -1.05
N LEU A 121 -3.45 7.84 0.04
CA LEU A 121 -4.07 6.58 0.47
C LEU A 121 -5.60 6.74 0.44
N GLY A 122 -6.24 6.20 -0.60
CA GLY A 122 -7.68 6.32 -0.78
C GLY A 122 -8.16 7.73 -1.11
N GLU A 123 -7.35 8.51 -1.83
CA GLU A 123 -7.65 9.92 -2.14
C GLU A 123 -8.24 10.11 -3.53
N PHE A 124 -7.92 9.23 -4.49
CA PHE A 124 -8.35 9.34 -5.88
C PHE A 124 -9.66 8.61 -6.12
N ASP A 125 -10.52 9.18 -6.98
CA ASP A 125 -11.74 8.53 -7.40
C ASP A 125 -11.40 7.49 -8.50
N PRO A 126 -11.80 6.21 -8.35
CA PRO A 126 -11.57 5.21 -9.39
C PRO A 126 -12.28 5.51 -10.72
N ASP A 127 -13.31 6.36 -10.72
CA ASP A 127 -14.05 6.75 -11.93
C ASP A 127 -13.32 7.86 -12.73
N ASP A 128 -12.33 8.54 -12.15
CA ASP A 128 -11.51 9.55 -12.83
C ASP A 128 -10.45 8.93 -13.77
N GLY A 129 -10.36 7.60 -13.81
CA GLY A 129 -9.40 6.87 -14.64
C GLY A 129 -8.06 6.60 -13.95
N GLU A 130 -7.13 6.00 -14.70
CA GLU A 130 -5.87 5.51 -14.13
C GLU A 130 -4.88 6.64 -13.86
N LEU A 131 -4.49 6.77 -12.59
CA LEU A 131 -3.41 7.64 -12.14
C LEU A 131 -2.10 7.26 -12.85
N THR A 132 -1.63 8.16 -13.71
CA THR A 132 -0.39 8.00 -14.44
C THR A 132 0.82 8.17 -13.52
N LEU A 133 1.98 7.65 -13.95
CA LEU A 133 3.24 7.80 -13.21
C LEU A 133 3.65 9.28 -13.05
N SER A 134 3.32 10.12 -14.04
CA SER A 134 3.61 11.56 -14.02
C SER A 134 2.72 12.29 -13.01
N GLU A 135 1.43 11.96 -12.94
CA GLU A 135 0.53 12.52 -11.93
C GLU A 135 0.93 12.09 -10.53
N PHE A 136 1.29 10.82 -10.33
CA PHE A 136 1.81 10.36 -9.05
C PHE A 136 3.12 11.07 -8.66
N ARG A 137 4.06 11.27 -9.60
CA ARG A 137 5.29 12.00 -9.35
C ARG A 137 5.02 13.44 -8.90
N LEU A 138 4.02 14.10 -9.49
CA LEU A 138 3.61 15.45 -9.10
C LEU A 138 2.97 15.45 -7.70
N ALA A 139 1.95 14.62 -7.49
CA ALA A 139 1.22 14.53 -6.21
C ALA A 139 2.15 14.12 -5.05
N GLY A 140 3.00 13.12 -5.25
CA GLY A 140 4.00 12.70 -4.27
C GLY A 140 5.05 13.77 -4.00
N GLY A 141 5.47 14.53 -5.02
CA GLY A 141 6.37 15.66 -4.84
C GLY A 141 5.75 16.79 -4.00
N LEU A 142 4.47 17.08 -4.21
CA LEU A 142 3.73 18.05 -3.40
C LEU A 142 3.57 17.57 -1.95
N ALA A 143 3.24 16.29 -1.74
CA ALA A 143 3.16 15.70 -0.41
C ALA A 143 4.52 15.77 0.33
N ILE A 144 5.61 15.40 -0.33
CA ILE A 144 6.98 15.51 0.22
C ILE A 144 7.27 16.96 0.62
N SER A 145 7.06 17.92 -0.29
CA SER A 145 7.32 19.34 0.00
C SER A 145 6.48 19.86 1.17
N GLY A 146 5.21 19.47 1.25
CA GLY A 146 4.34 19.81 2.37
C GLY A 146 4.83 19.24 3.70
N ILE A 147 5.22 17.96 3.74
CA ILE A 147 5.74 17.29 4.94
C ILE A 147 7.05 17.95 5.41
N VAL A 148 7.98 18.20 4.47
CA VAL A 148 9.25 18.87 4.76
C VAL A 148 9.02 20.29 5.30
N SER A 149 8.07 21.05 4.74
CA SER A 149 7.74 22.40 5.24
C SER A 149 7.25 22.41 6.69
N ARG A 150 6.65 21.30 7.15
CA ARG A 150 6.26 21.06 8.55
C ARG A 150 7.40 20.52 9.43
N LYS A 151 8.63 20.47 8.91
CA LYS A 151 9.83 19.90 9.56
C LYS A 151 9.65 18.44 9.98
N ARG A 152 8.93 17.66 9.16
CA ARG A 152 8.69 16.22 9.38
C ARG A 152 9.41 15.41 8.32
N LEU A 153 9.71 14.15 8.64
CA LEU A 153 10.31 13.22 7.68
C LEU A 153 9.22 12.64 6.75
N PRO A 154 9.36 12.75 5.42
CA PRO A 154 8.52 12.00 4.50
C PRO A 154 8.95 10.53 4.45
N ILE A 155 8.00 9.61 4.68
CA ILE A 155 8.21 8.17 4.54
C ILE A 155 7.34 7.66 3.38
N VAL A 156 7.96 7.29 2.26
CA VAL A 156 7.29 6.69 1.11
C VAL A 156 7.18 5.18 1.33
N VAL A 157 5.97 4.62 1.25
CA VAL A 157 5.70 3.21 1.58
C VAL A 157 4.80 2.58 0.53
N GLY A 158 5.23 1.48 -0.09
CA GLY A 158 4.35 0.75 -1.02
C GLY A 158 5.07 -0.29 -1.87
N GLY A 159 4.28 -1.14 -2.56
CA GLY A 159 4.79 -2.24 -3.38
C GLY A 159 4.95 -1.91 -4.87
N SER A 160 4.56 -0.72 -5.30
CA SER A 160 4.61 -0.34 -6.73
C SER A 160 5.93 0.34 -7.06
N ASN A 161 6.95 -0.47 -7.39
CA ASN A 161 8.29 0.01 -7.72
C ASN A 161 8.32 1.05 -8.87
N SER A 162 7.33 1.02 -9.78
CA SER A 162 7.16 2.04 -10.82
C SER A 162 6.82 3.42 -10.27
N LEU A 163 5.97 3.48 -9.24
CA LEU A 163 5.62 4.74 -8.56
C LEU A 163 6.80 5.27 -7.76
N VAL A 164 7.50 4.39 -7.03
CA VAL A 164 8.72 4.75 -6.30
C VAL A 164 9.77 5.31 -7.26
N HIS A 165 10.08 4.59 -8.34
CA HIS A 165 11.02 5.03 -9.37
C HIS A 165 10.60 6.39 -9.96
N ALA A 166 9.36 6.51 -10.42
CA ALA A 166 8.85 7.75 -10.98
C ALA A 166 8.93 8.92 -9.99
N LEU A 167 8.78 8.70 -8.69
CA LEU A 167 8.87 9.74 -7.68
C LEU A 167 10.31 10.20 -7.40
N VAL A 168 11.25 9.26 -7.30
CA VAL A 168 12.58 9.54 -6.73
C VAL A 168 13.67 9.82 -7.76
N VAL A 169 13.53 9.44 -9.03
CA VAL A 169 14.56 9.75 -10.04
C VAL A 169 14.58 11.25 -10.36
N ASP A 170 15.76 11.77 -10.68
CA ASP A 170 15.94 13.19 -11.03
C ASP A 170 15.18 13.55 -12.31
N ARG A 171 15.47 12.83 -13.40
CA ARG A 171 14.78 12.94 -14.69
C ARG A 171 13.91 11.72 -14.93
N PHE A 172 12.59 11.94 -15.04
CA PHE A 172 11.62 10.89 -15.29
C PHE A 172 11.10 10.98 -16.73
N ASN A 173 11.12 9.86 -17.45
CA ASN A 173 10.49 9.73 -18.77
C ASN A 173 9.32 8.74 -18.66
N PRO A 174 8.06 9.17 -18.85
CA PRO A 174 6.88 8.30 -18.76
C PRO A 174 6.79 7.25 -19.87
N GLU A 175 7.51 7.43 -20.99
CA GLU A 175 7.50 6.49 -22.12
C GLU A 175 8.41 5.27 -21.88
N LEU A 176 9.32 5.35 -20.90
CA LEU A 176 10.30 4.29 -20.62
C LEU A 176 9.90 3.45 -19.42
N ASN A 177 9.74 2.15 -19.64
CA ASN A 177 9.57 1.18 -18.56
C ASN A 177 10.91 0.59 -18.13
N VAL A 178 11.49 1.07 -17.04
CA VAL A 178 12.78 0.56 -16.55
C VAL A 178 12.72 -0.87 -15.99
N PHE A 179 11.54 -1.47 -15.87
CA PHE A 179 11.35 -2.81 -15.32
C PHE A 179 11.09 -3.88 -16.41
N ASP A 180 11.14 -3.52 -17.69
CA ASP A 180 10.95 -4.46 -18.81
C ASP A 180 12.21 -5.26 -19.18
N GLY A 181 13.38 -4.86 -18.67
CA GLY A 181 14.65 -5.50 -19.01
C GLY A 181 15.55 -4.63 -19.89
N SER A 182 14.95 -3.85 -20.78
CA SER A 182 15.61 -3.17 -21.90
C SER A 182 16.21 -1.82 -21.52
N ASN A 183 15.59 -1.13 -20.55
CA ASN A 183 15.96 0.25 -20.21
C ASN A 183 16.83 0.32 -18.94
N PRO A 184 17.90 1.15 -18.94
CA PRO A 184 18.71 1.36 -17.76
C PRO A 184 17.91 2.10 -16.67
N VAL A 185 18.15 1.73 -15.41
CA VAL A 185 17.59 2.44 -14.25
C VAL A 185 18.55 3.58 -13.90
N SER A 186 18.01 4.79 -13.72
CA SER A 186 18.82 5.94 -13.29
C SER A 186 19.25 5.81 -11.84
N THR A 187 20.52 6.14 -11.55
CA THR A 187 21.06 6.28 -10.19
C THR A 187 20.95 7.71 -9.66
N GLN A 188 20.65 8.68 -10.53
CA GLN A 188 20.50 10.08 -10.13
C GLN A 188 19.10 10.29 -9.52
N LEU A 189 19.08 10.67 -8.26
CA LEU A 189 17.86 10.85 -7.48
C LEU A 189 17.53 12.33 -7.27
N ARG A 190 16.24 12.66 -7.27
CA ARG A 190 15.68 13.99 -6.97
C ARG A 190 15.86 14.38 -5.50
N TYR A 191 15.88 13.39 -4.60
CA TYR A 191 15.96 13.57 -3.15
C TYR A 191 17.19 12.85 -2.58
N ASN A 192 17.58 13.19 -1.35
CA ASN A 192 18.50 12.37 -0.58
C ASN A 192 17.70 11.20 0.01
N CYS A 193 17.84 10.00 -0.54
CA CYS A 193 16.97 8.87 -0.23
C CYS A 193 17.69 7.85 0.66
N CYS A 194 17.03 7.44 1.75
CA CYS A 194 17.35 6.20 2.44
C CYS A 194 16.39 5.11 1.97
N PHE A 195 16.90 4.04 1.35
CA PHE A 195 16.07 2.92 0.93
C PHE A 195 16.14 1.79 1.95
N LEU A 196 15.03 1.56 2.65
CA LEU A 196 14.86 0.43 3.56
C LEU A 196 14.11 -0.69 2.82
N TRP A 197 14.77 -1.81 2.56
CA TRP A 197 14.16 -2.97 1.91
C TRP A 197 13.80 -4.03 2.95
N VAL A 198 12.51 -4.18 3.23
CA VAL A 198 12.00 -5.28 4.06
C VAL A 198 11.85 -6.53 3.20
N ASP A 199 12.68 -7.52 3.48
CA ASP A 199 12.78 -8.78 2.74
C ASP A 199 12.22 -9.94 3.57
N VAL A 200 11.59 -10.89 2.89
CA VAL A 200 11.09 -12.14 3.49
C VAL A 200 11.35 -13.24 2.48
N SER A 201 11.87 -14.39 2.92
CA SER A 201 12.08 -15.53 2.04
C SER A 201 10.79 -15.90 1.31
N LEU A 202 10.87 -16.07 -0.01
CA LEU A 202 9.68 -16.27 -0.85
C LEU A 202 8.77 -17.43 -0.39
N PRO A 203 9.28 -18.62 0.03
CA PRO A 203 8.41 -19.68 0.53
C PRO A 203 7.59 -19.26 1.75
N VAL A 204 8.24 -18.67 2.76
CA VAL A 204 7.57 -18.17 3.97
C VAL A 204 6.58 -17.06 3.65
N LEU A 205 6.95 -16.17 2.73
CA LEU A 205 6.07 -15.09 2.29
C LEU A 205 4.83 -15.64 1.58
N CYS A 206 4.98 -16.63 0.69
CA CYS A 206 3.85 -17.27 0.01
C CYS A 206 2.90 -17.94 1.00
N ASP A 207 3.43 -18.67 1.98
CA ASP A 207 2.60 -19.30 3.02
C ASP A 207 1.79 -18.25 3.81
N TYR A 208 2.44 -17.16 4.19
CA TYR A 208 1.79 -16.02 4.84
C TYR A 208 0.75 -15.35 3.94
N LEU A 209 1.03 -15.16 2.65
CA LEU A 209 0.11 -14.52 1.72
C LEU A 209 -1.15 -15.36 1.50
N CYS A 210 -1.00 -16.70 1.42
CA CYS A 210 -2.14 -17.62 1.36
C CYS A 210 -3.04 -17.46 2.60
N MET A 211 -2.44 -17.49 3.78
CA MET A 211 -3.15 -17.29 5.05
C MET A 211 -3.81 -15.90 5.11
N ARG A 212 -3.13 -14.85 4.64
CA ARG A 212 -3.68 -13.49 4.64
C ARG A 212 -4.90 -13.36 3.73
N VAL A 213 -4.92 -14.05 2.58
CA VAL A 213 -6.11 -14.10 1.72
C VAL A 213 -7.28 -14.74 2.47
N ASP A 214 -7.03 -15.80 3.24
CA ASP A 214 -8.07 -16.40 4.09
C ASP A 214 -8.59 -15.39 5.14
N GLU A 215 -7.70 -14.64 5.79
CA GLU A 215 -8.10 -13.56 6.72
C GLU A 215 -8.89 -12.44 6.05
N MET A 216 -8.56 -12.10 4.80
CA MET A 216 -9.30 -11.10 4.03
C MET A 216 -10.73 -11.57 3.77
N LEU A 217 -10.90 -12.85 3.40
CA LEU A 217 -12.22 -13.47 3.22
C LEU A 217 -13.01 -13.48 4.53
N ASP A 218 -12.38 -13.89 5.63
CA ASP A 218 -12.99 -13.85 6.98
C ASP A 218 -13.39 -12.43 7.41
N SER A 219 -12.71 -11.42 6.90
CA SER A 219 -12.97 -10.00 7.20
C SER A 219 -14.01 -9.35 6.27
N GLY A 220 -14.60 -10.10 5.33
CA GLY A 220 -15.65 -9.59 4.44
C GLY A 220 -15.19 -9.22 3.03
N MET A 221 -14.04 -9.71 2.56
CA MET A 221 -13.58 -9.47 1.18
C MET A 221 -14.62 -9.90 0.13
N PHE A 222 -15.32 -11.01 0.34
CA PHE A 222 -16.35 -11.48 -0.59
C PHE A 222 -17.56 -10.53 -0.64
N ASP A 223 -17.96 -9.99 0.52
CA ASP A 223 -19.06 -9.03 0.59
C ASP A 223 -18.68 -7.71 -0.08
N GLU A 224 -17.45 -7.23 0.14
CA GLU A 224 -16.89 -6.06 -0.53
C GLU A 224 -16.86 -6.23 -2.07
N LEU A 225 -16.45 -7.42 -2.55
CA LEU A 225 -16.55 -7.76 -3.96
C LEU A 225 -17.99 -7.79 -4.46
N SER A 226 -18.90 -8.44 -3.71
CA SER A 226 -20.31 -8.55 -4.09
C SER A 226 -20.97 -7.18 -4.23
N GLU A 227 -20.66 -6.24 -3.34
CA GLU A 227 -21.13 -4.85 -3.43
C GLU A 227 -20.56 -4.16 -4.67
N TYR A 228 -19.24 -4.28 -4.89
CA TYR A 228 -18.57 -3.70 -6.05
C TYR A 228 -19.14 -4.20 -7.40
N TYR A 229 -19.40 -5.50 -7.54
CA TYR A 229 -20.04 -6.07 -8.73
C TYR A 229 -21.52 -5.70 -8.84
N GLY A 230 -22.20 -5.44 -7.72
CA GLY A 230 -23.58 -4.96 -7.71
C GLY A 230 -23.72 -3.50 -8.11
N SER A 231 -22.70 -2.68 -7.85
CA SER A 231 -22.69 -1.25 -8.17
C SER A 231 -22.16 -0.90 -9.56
N ILE A 232 -21.39 -1.80 -10.18
CA ILE A 232 -20.80 -1.54 -11.50
C ILE A 232 -21.84 -1.70 -12.60
N ASP A 233 -22.10 -0.62 -13.31
CA ASP A 233 -22.69 -0.71 -14.65
C ASP A 233 -21.71 -1.44 -15.57
N SER A 234 -22.22 -2.36 -16.39
CA SER A 234 -21.40 -3.21 -17.27
C SER A 234 -20.43 -2.44 -18.18
N ALA A 235 -20.66 -1.13 -18.37
CA ALA A 235 -19.85 -0.20 -19.16
C ALA A 235 -18.72 0.52 -18.40
N SER A 236 -18.70 0.52 -17.05
CA SER A 236 -17.64 1.24 -16.30
C SER A 236 -16.34 0.43 -16.27
N GLN A 237 -15.30 0.97 -16.92
CA GLN A 237 -13.93 0.47 -16.82
C GLN A 237 -13.23 1.07 -15.60
N THR A 238 -13.68 0.69 -14.41
CA THR A 238 -13.04 1.14 -13.17
C THR A 238 -11.61 0.60 -13.07
N VAL A 239 -10.65 1.45 -12.70
CA VAL A 239 -9.22 1.09 -12.56
C VAL A 239 -9.01 -0.03 -11.55
N LEU A 240 -9.92 -0.10 -10.56
CA LEU A 240 -9.95 -1.12 -9.52
C LEU A 240 -10.16 -2.54 -10.06
N ARG A 241 -10.61 -2.74 -11.31
CA ARG A 241 -10.63 -4.06 -11.96
C ARG A 241 -9.26 -4.73 -12.06
N LYS A 242 -8.17 -3.97 -11.92
CA LYS A 242 -6.79 -4.49 -11.93
C LYS A 242 -6.34 -5.03 -10.56
N ALA A 243 -7.11 -4.84 -9.49
CA ALA A 243 -6.78 -5.32 -8.16
C ALA A 243 -6.97 -6.84 -8.08
N ILE A 244 -5.94 -7.57 -7.62
CA ILE A 244 -6.03 -9.02 -7.36
C ILE A 244 -7.19 -9.27 -6.39
N GLY A 245 -8.07 -10.21 -6.73
CA GLY A 245 -9.35 -10.43 -6.08
C GLY A 245 -10.51 -10.14 -7.03
N VAL A 246 -10.44 -9.03 -7.76
CA VAL A 246 -11.50 -8.62 -8.68
C VAL A 246 -11.57 -9.55 -9.91
N PRO A 247 -10.55 -9.61 -10.79
CA PRO A 247 -10.65 -10.40 -12.02
C PRO A 247 -10.81 -11.91 -11.76
N GLU A 248 -10.30 -12.44 -10.64
CA GLU A 248 -10.48 -13.84 -10.25
C GLU A 248 -11.95 -14.15 -9.95
N PHE A 249 -12.69 -13.22 -9.37
CA PHE A 249 -14.11 -13.39 -9.07
C PHE A 249 -15.05 -12.98 -10.22
N ASP A 250 -14.56 -12.40 -11.32
CA ASP A 250 -15.37 -12.07 -12.50
C ASP A 250 -16.24 -13.26 -12.95
N ARG A 251 -15.63 -14.45 -13.09
CA ARG A 251 -16.34 -15.65 -13.54
C ARG A 251 -17.42 -16.10 -12.55
N TYR A 252 -17.18 -15.88 -11.26
CA TYR A 252 -18.11 -16.25 -10.21
C TYR A 252 -19.34 -15.33 -10.27
N PHE A 253 -19.15 -14.02 -10.27
CA PHE A 253 -20.25 -13.05 -10.29
C PHE A 253 -20.98 -12.99 -11.63
N LYS A 254 -20.34 -13.34 -12.75
CA LYS A 254 -21.05 -13.56 -14.03
C LYS A 254 -22.05 -14.70 -13.96
N LYS A 255 -21.72 -15.78 -13.23
CA LYS A 255 -22.59 -16.95 -13.08
C LYS A 255 -23.58 -16.82 -11.92
N TYR A 256 -23.18 -16.15 -10.84
CA TYR A 256 -23.94 -15.93 -9.62
C TYR A 256 -23.96 -14.43 -9.28
N PRO A 257 -24.70 -13.60 -10.04
CA PRO A 257 -24.70 -12.16 -9.84
C PRO A 257 -25.25 -11.72 -8.47
N PRO A 258 -24.70 -10.66 -7.87
CA PRO A 258 -25.20 -10.09 -6.63
C PRO A 258 -26.69 -9.72 -6.75
N GLY A 259 -27.48 -9.98 -5.71
CA GLY A 259 -28.92 -9.64 -5.69
C GLY A 259 -29.84 -10.53 -6.54
N SER A 260 -29.31 -11.44 -7.35
CA SER A 260 -30.13 -12.40 -8.12
C SER A 260 -30.63 -13.55 -7.24
N GLY A 261 -31.72 -13.30 -6.51
CA GLY A 261 -32.75 -14.30 -6.20
C GLY A 261 -32.42 -15.51 -5.30
N CYS A 262 -31.17 -15.78 -4.93
CA CYS A 262 -30.86 -16.83 -3.95
C CYS A 262 -31.02 -16.28 -2.51
N GLY A 263 -32.24 -15.85 -2.17
CA GLY A 263 -32.51 -15.17 -0.92
C GLY A 263 -33.98 -14.95 -0.59
N ARG A 264 -34.86 -15.89 -0.94
CA ARG A 264 -36.20 -16.01 -0.31
C ARG A 264 -36.64 -17.47 -0.07
N GLY A 265 -35.67 -18.35 0.09
CA GLY A 265 -35.86 -19.69 0.61
C GLY A 265 -34.83 -19.95 1.70
N ILE A 266 -35.31 -20.25 2.90
CA ILE A 266 -34.53 -20.79 4.00
C ILE A 266 -33.71 -21.98 3.46
N GLY A 267 -32.37 -21.91 3.46
CA GLY A 267 -31.51 -23.06 3.16
C GLY A 267 -31.29 -23.40 1.67
N GLY A 268 -31.06 -22.43 0.80
CA GLY A 268 -30.47 -22.70 -0.52
C GLY A 268 -29.02 -23.17 -0.37
N GLU A 269 -28.82 -24.49 -0.27
CA GLU A 269 -27.51 -25.12 -0.14
C GLU A 269 -26.56 -24.58 -1.21
N TRP A 270 -25.34 -24.17 -0.84
CA TRP A 270 -24.30 -23.92 -1.82
C TRP A 270 -24.11 -25.20 -2.61
N ASP A 271 -24.63 -25.25 -3.84
CA ASP A 271 -24.44 -26.41 -4.68
C ASP A 271 -22.93 -26.65 -4.85
N GLN A 272 -22.57 -27.92 -5.04
CA GLN A 272 -21.16 -28.32 -5.08
C GLN A 272 -20.40 -27.59 -6.19
N VAL A 273 -21.10 -27.17 -7.25
CA VAL A 273 -20.54 -26.43 -8.39
C VAL A 273 -20.19 -25.00 -8.00
N ARG A 274 -21.08 -24.27 -7.31
CA ARG A 274 -20.88 -22.91 -6.82
C ARG A 274 -19.72 -22.87 -5.83
N ARG A 275 -19.65 -23.87 -4.95
CA ARG A 275 -18.53 -24.03 -4.01
C ARG A 275 -17.22 -24.28 -4.75
N GLY A 276 -17.19 -25.18 -5.73
CA GLY A 276 -16.00 -25.45 -6.53
C GLY A 276 -15.49 -24.20 -7.25
N ILE A 277 -16.37 -23.43 -7.89
CA ILE A 277 -15.98 -22.18 -8.57
C ILE A 277 -15.42 -21.16 -7.57
N TYR A 278 -16.05 -21.02 -6.41
CA TYR A 278 -15.55 -20.12 -5.35
C TYR A 278 -14.16 -20.54 -4.88
N GLU A 279 -13.96 -21.82 -4.56
CA GLU A 279 -12.67 -22.37 -4.11
C GLU A 279 -11.58 -22.16 -5.18
N ASP A 280 -11.91 -22.36 -6.46
CA ASP A 280 -10.99 -22.08 -7.56
C ASP A 280 -10.63 -20.59 -7.67
N CYS A 281 -11.60 -19.68 -7.47
CA CYS A 281 -11.32 -18.23 -7.46
C CYS A 281 -10.37 -17.86 -6.31
N VAL A 282 -10.60 -18.40 -5.11
CA VAL A 282 -9.74 -18.18 -3.95
C VAL A 282 -8.32 -18.72 -4.19
N ARG A 283 -8.21 -19.90 -4.81
CA ARG A 283 -6.92 -20.48 -5.19
C ARG A 283 -6.17 -19.58 -6.17
N GLU A 284 -6.84 -19.06 -7.20
CA GLU A 284 -6.24 -18.13 -8.17
C GLU A 284 -5.77 -16.84 -7.50
N ILE A 285 -6.51 -16.28 -6.54
CA ILE A 285 -6.09 -15.10 -5.78
C ILE A 285 -4.80 -15.37 -5.02
N LYS A 286 -4.70 -16.51 -4.35
CA LYS A 286 -3.50 -16.92 -3.62
C LYS A 286 -2.30 -17.06 -4.57
N GLU A 287 -2.48 -17.77 -5.68
CA GLU A 287 -1.46 -17.95 -6.71
C GLU A 287 -0.99 -16.60 -7.29
N ASN A 288 -1.92 -15.74 -7.70
CA ASN A 288 -1.63 -14.43 -8.28
C ASN A 288 -0.94 -13.48 -7.29
N THR A 289 -1.32 -13.54 -6.01
CA THR A 289 -0.70 -12.77 -4.93
C THR A 289 0.76 -13.19 -4.73
N CYS A 290 1.04 -14.50 -4.72
CA CYS A 290 2.38 -15.05 -4.64
C CYS A 290 3.23 -14.68 -5.87
N GLN A 291 2.64 -14.73 -7.08
CA GLN A 291 3.33 -14.31 -8.31
C GLN A 291 3.61 -12.80 -8.30
N LEU A 292 2.70 -11.98 -7.77
CA LEU A 292 2.94 -10.55 -7.58
C LEU A 292 4.14 -10.31 -6.65
N ALA A 293 4.20 -11.00 -5.51
CA ALA A 293 5.32 -10.89 -4.59
C ALA A 293 6.65 -11.26 -5.26
N LYS A 294 6.70 -12.38 -5.99
CA LYS A 294 7.88 -12.81 -6.76
C LYS A 294 8.32 -11.75 -7.78
N ARG A 295 7.39 -11.18 -8.55
CA ARG A 295 7.67 -10.10 -9.51
C ARG A 295 8.19 -8.83 -8.82
N GLN A 296 7.63 -8.47 -7.67
CA GLN A 296 8.09 -7.30 -6.89
C GLN A 296 9.52 -7.49 -6.38
N ILE A 297 9.88 -8.69 -5.88
CA ILE A 297 11.25 -9.01 -5.47
C ILE A 297 12.20 -8.88 -6.66
N GLY A 298 11.86 -9.45 -7.82
CA GLY A 298 12.67 -9.31 -9.03
C GLY A 298 12.91 -7.86 -9.44
N LYS A 299 11.89 -7.00 -9.34
CA LYS A 299 12.02 -5.56 -9.60
C LYS A 299 12.94 -4.86 -8.59
N ILE A 300 12.86 -5.20 -7.30
CA ILE A 300 13.74 -4.65 -6.26
C ILE A 300 15.20 -5.07 -6.51
N LEU A 301 15.43 -6.34 -6.84
CA LEU A 301 16.75 -6.85 -7.19
C LEU A 301 17.34 -6.13 -8.41
N ARG A 302 16.51 -5.78 -9.41
CA ARG A 302 16.93 -4.97 -10.55
C ARG A 302 17.37 -3.56 -10.13
N LEU A 303 16.63 -2.89 -9.24
CA LEU A 303 17.02 -1.57 -8.72
C LEU A 303 18.35 -1.66 -7.96
N LYS A 304 18.52 -2.69 -7.13
CA LYS A 304 19.78 -2.96 -6.43
C LYS A 304 20.94 -3.18 -7.41
N GLY A 305 20.73 -4.00 -8.44
CA GLY A 305 21.73 -4.28 -9.47
C GLY A 305 22.09 -3.05 -10.32
N ALA A 306 21.20 -2.07 -10.40
CA ALA A 306 21.47 -0.79 -11.05
C ALA A 306 22.25 0.21 -10.18
N GLY A 307 22.60 -0.14 -8.94
CA GLY A 307 23.41 0.69 -8.06
C GLY A 307 22.64 1.49 -7.01
N TRP A 308 21.34 1.20 -6.81
CA TRP A 308 20.62 1.78 -5.66
C TRP A 308 21.12 1.14 -4.36
N ASP A 309 21.48 1.97 -3.38
CA ASP A 309 21.90 1.50 -2.06
C ASP A 309 20.69 1.09 -1.21
N LEU A 310 20.33 -0.19 -1.27
CA LEU A 310 19.20 -0.76 -0.55
C LEU A 310 19.65 -1.39 0.77
N GLN A 311 19.24 -0.79 1.88
CA GLN A 311 19.50 -1.27 3.23
C GLN A 311 18.49 -2.38 3.55
N ARG A 312 18.93 -3.65 3.39
CA ARG A 312 18.06 -4.82 3.57
C ARG A 312 17.85 -5.14 5.05
N VAL A 313 16.60 -5.40 5.40
CA VAL A 313 16.16 -5.89 6.71
C VAL A 313 15.37 -7.18 6.50
N ASP A 314 15.80 -8.27 7.12
CA ASP A 314 15.20 -9.59 6.94
C ASP A 314 14.12 -9.85 8.00
N ALA A 315 12.87 -9.94 7.56
CA ALA A 315 11.73 -10.22 8.41
C ALA A 315 11.33 -11.71 8.42
N THR A 316 12.10 -12.61 7.78
CA THR A 316 11.72 -14.02 7.59
C THR A 316 11.36 -14.73 8.89
N GLU A 317 12.18 -14.61 9.93
CA GLU A 317 11.91 -15.24 11.23
C GLU A 317 10.64 -14.69 11.88
N SER A 318 10.39 -13.38 11.75
CA SER A 318 9.16 -12.76 12.25
C SER A 318 7.94 -13.40 11.58
N PHE A 319 7.97 -13.62 10.28
CA PHE A 319 6.86 -14.26 9.56
C PHE A 319 6.72 -15.76 9.90
N ARG A 320 7.83 -16.49 10.12
CA ARG A 320 7.77 -17.87 10.60
C ARG A 320 7.05 -17.97 11.95
N GLU A 321 7.33 -17.06 12.87
CA GLU A 321 6.64 -17.01 14.16
C GLU A 321 5.13 -16.76 14.02
N VAL A 322 4.72 -15.86 13.10
CA VAL A 322 3.29 -15.64 12.80
C VAL A 322 2.62 -16.94 12.36
N MET A 323 3.25 -17.68 11.44
CA MET A 323 2.69 -18.91 10.89
C MET A 323 2.59 -20.02 11.94
N MET A 324 3.54 -20.12 12.88
CA MET A 324 3.49 -21.08 14.00
C MET A 324 2.37 -20.80 15.01
N VAL A 325 1.81 -19.57 15.04
CA VAL A 325 0.70 -19.24 15.93
C VAL A 325 -0.57 -19.99 15.55
N ARG A 326 -0.79 -20.22 14.25
CA ARG A 326 -2.02 -20.78 13.71
C ARG A 326 -2.06 -22.30 13.57
N THR A 327 -0.94 -22.97 13.37
CA THR A 327 -0.91 -24.42 13.09
C THR A 327 -1.20 -25.33 14.29
N SER A 328 -1.52 -24.78 15.47
CA SER A 328 -1.89 -25.56 16.65
C SER A 328 -3.41 -25.53 16.86
N ASP A 329 -4.11 -26.46 16.25
CA ASP A 329 -5.48 -26.84 16.61
C ASP A 329 -5.47 -27.59 17.97
N GLU A 330 -5.67 -26.86 19.07
CA GLU A 330 -5.86 -27.45 20.42
C GLU A 330 -6.90 -26.66 21.25
N ASP A 331 -7.54 -27.36 22.19
CA ASP A 331 -8.72 -27.00 23.01
C ASP A 331 -8.82 -25.57 23.59
N ASP A 332 -10.07 -25.10 23.68
CA ASP A 332 -10.50 -23.69 23.86
C ASP A 332 -9.98 -22.94 25.09
N HIS A 333 -9.76 -23.60 26.24
CA HIS A 333 -9.38 -22.87 27.47
C HIS A 333 -7.88 -22.54 27.58
N LYS A 334 -7.00 -23.27 26.87
CA LYS A 334 -5.54 -22.96 26.81
C LYS A 334 -5.20 -21.96 25.69
N LYS A 335 -6.17 -21.58 24.84
CA LYS A 335 -5.99 -20.72 23.66
C LYS A 335 -5.53 -19.30 24.02
N ASN A 336 -6.16 -18.64 25.00
CA ASN A 336 -5.86 -17.23 25.29
C ASN A 336 -4.46 -17.00 25.85
N THR A 337 -3.98 -17.85 26.76
CA THR A 337 -2.65 -17.70 27.38
C THR A 337 -1.53 -18.03 26.39
N LYS A 338 -1.67 -19.11 25.60
CA LYS A 338 -0.69 -19.49 24.56
C LYS A 338 -0.68 -18.47 23.41
N LYS A 339 -1.84 -17.99 22.93
CA LYS A 339 -1.95 -16.97 21.88
C LYS A 339 -1.30 -15.65 22.31
N ARG A 340 -1.51 -15.21 23.56
CA ARG A 340 -0.80 -14.04 24.13
C ARG A 340 0.71 -14.25 24.18
N LYS A 341 1.19 -15.44 24.58
CA LYS A 341 2.63 -15.76 24.64
C LYS A 341 3.26 -15.79 23.24
N LYS A 342 2.58 -16.37 22.25
CA LYS A 342 3.06 -16.40 20.86
C LYS A 342 3.05 -15.01 20.21
N ASN A 343 2.03 -14.19 20.47
CA ASN A 343 2.01 -12.80 20.02
C ASN A 343 3.15 -11.98 20.64
N LYS A 344 3.47 -12.21 21.93
CA LYS A 344 4.62 -11.60 22.60
C LYS A 344 5.93 -11.97 21.91
N ARG A 345 6.13 -13.26 21.59
CA ARG A 345 7.32 -13.73 20.87
C ARG A 345 7.44 -13.11 19.48
N TRP A 346 6.35 -13.00 18.73
CA TRP A 346 6.37 -12.31 17.44
C TRP A 346 6.81 -10.84 17.56
N VAL A 347 6.26 -10.11 18.53
CA VAL A 347 6.65 -8.71 18.78
C VAL A 347 8.14 -8.59 19.15
N GLU A 348 8.67 -9.53 19.94
CA GLU A 348 10.09 -9.60 20.30
C GLU A 348 10.97 -9.83 19.06
N VAL A 349 10.63 -10.83 18.23
CA VAL A 349 11.39 -11.16 17.00
C VAL A 349 11.31 -10.02 15.99
N TRP A 350 10.13 -9.43 15.78
CA TRP A 350 9.96 -8.24 14.93
C TRP A 350 10.76 -7.05 15.44
N GLY A 351 10.76 -6.82 16.76
CA GLY A 351 11.53 -5.77 17.41
C GLY A 351 13.03 -5.90 17.10
N ARG A 352 13.58 -7.09 17.35
CA ARG A 352 15.00 -7.40 17.19
C ARG A 352 15.44 -7.42 15.72
N ASP A 353 14.68 -8.09 14.84
CA ASP A 353 15.13 -8.41 13.48
C ASP A 353 14.72 -7.35 12.46
N VAL A 354 13.66 -6.59 12.74
CA VAL A 354 13.12 -5.59 11.80
C VAL A 354 13.24 -4.18 12.33
N LEU A 355 12.62 -3.88 13.47
CA LEU A 355 12.47 -2.51 13.93
C LEU A 355 13.80 -1.89 14.41
N GLU A 356 14.57 -2.61 15.22
CA GLU A 356 15.85 -2.12 15.73
C GLU A 356 16.88 -1.82 14.61
N PRO A 357 17.12 -2.73 13.65
CA PRO A 357 17.97 -2.44 12.49
C PRO A 357 17.46 -1.25 11.69
N SER A 358 16.15 -1.19 11.42
CA SER A 358 15.52 -0.09 10.69
C SER A 358 15.75 1.26 11.39
N MET A 359 15.55 1.33 12.71
CA MET A 359 15.80 2.54 13.49
C MET A 359 17.28 2.96 13.44
N LYS A 360 18.23 2.01 13.51
CA LYS A 360 19.67 2.31 13.43
C LYS A 360 20.04 2.89 12.06
N ILE A 361 19.53 2.29 10.98
CA ILE A 361 19.73 2.76 9.61
C ILE A 361 19.18 4.18 9.45
N VAL A 362 17.93 4.40 9.85
CA VAL A 362 17.26 5.70 9.65
C VAL A 362 17.89 6.78 10.51
N LYS A 363 18.26 6.51 11.77
CA LYS A 363 18.95 7.49 12.62
C LYS A 363 20.28 7.92 12.02
N ARG A 364 21.13 6.97 11.61
CA ARG A 364 22.40 7.29 10.93
C ARG A 364 22.18 8.16 9.70
N PHE A 365 21.22 7.78 8.86
CA PHE A 365 20.85 8.57 7.69
C PHE A 365 20.39 9.98 8.04
N LEU A 366 19.63 10.18 9.13
CA LEU A 366 19.18 11.50 9.54
C LEU A 366 20.31 12.36 10.11
N ASP A 367 21.26 11.75 10.81
CA ASP A 367 22.40 12.42 11.45
C ASP A 367 23.50 12.85 10.46
N GLU A 368 23.60 12.24 9.28
CA GLU A 368 24.57 12.61 8.25
C GLU A 368 24.33 14.04 7.70
N GLU A 369 25.35 14.90 7.68
CA GLU A 369 25.24 16.30 7.20
C GLU A 369 25.11 16.46 5.69
#